data_AF-A0A3S0PQU3-F1
#
_entry.id   AF-A0A3S0PQU3-F1
#
_cell.length_a   1.000
_cell.length_b   1.000
_cell.length_c   1.000
_cell.angle_alpha   90.00
_cell.angle_beta   90.00
_cell.angle_gamma   90.00
#
_symmetry.space_group_name_H-M   'P 1'
#
loop_
_entity.id
_entity.type
_entity.pdbx_description
1 polymer ?
#
loop_
_entity_poly.entity_id
_entity_poly.type
_entity_poly.pdbx_seq_one_letter_code
_entity_poly.pdbx_strand_id
1 'polypeptide(L)' 'MGINDSIRALEQQIYVACSEGDYDAVTMLEHQLDSLRNKAEHPFDDDPYAPEGKIFPEDDWF' A
#
# COMPACT_ATOMS: atom_id res chain seq x y z
N MET A 1 5.83 5.11 -16.73
CA MET A 1 6.01 4.61 -15.35
C MET A 1 4.92 3.61 -15.04
N GLY A 2 5.25 2.43 -14.55
CA GLY A 2 4.27 1.45 -14.05
C GLY A 2 4.15 1.52 -12.54
N ILE A 3 3.10 0.92 -11.97
CA ILE A 3 2.84 0.90 -10.51
C ILE A 3 4.06 0.36 -9.73
N ASN A 4 4.78 -0.62 -10.29
CA ASN A 4 6.04 -1.14 -9.73
C ASN A 4 7.16 -0.10 -9.58
N ASP A 5 7.23 0.89 -10.48
CA ASP A 5 8.22 1.97 -10.40
C ASP A 5 7.86 2.94 -9.27
N SER A 6 6.56 3.23 -9.11
CA SER A 6 6.03 4.05 -8.00
C SER A 6 6.22 3.39 -6.64
N ILE A 7 6.05 2.06 -6.54
CA ILE A 7 6.32 1.29 -5.32
C ILE A 7 7.79 1.42 -4.92
N ARG A 8 8.73 1.18 -5.85
CA ARG A 8 10.17 1.30 -5.58
C ARG A 8 10.57 2.71 -5.15
N ALA A 9 9.95 3.73 -5.75
CA ALA A 9 10.18 5.13 -5.37
C ALA A 9 9.68 5.45 -3.95
N LEU A 10 8.56 4.84 -3.52
CA LEU A 10 8.04 4.98 -2.16
C LEU A 10 8.89 4.23 -1.14
N GLU A 11 9.32 3.00 -1.43
CA GLU A 11 10.24 2.24 -0.54
C GLU A 11 11.54 3.00 -0.29
N GLN A 12 12.10 3.63 -1.33
CA GLN A 12 13.29 4.47 -1.21
C GLN A 12 13.03 5.70 -0.34
N GLN A 13 11.89 6.36 -0.50
CA GLN A 13 11.53 7.51 0.33
C GLN A 13 11.31 7.12 1.78
N ILE A 14 10.71 5.96 2.05
CA ILE A 14 10.56 5.41 3.40
C ILE A 14 11.93 5.19 4.03
N TYR A 15 12.87 4.59 3.29
CA TYR A 15 14.23 4.36 3.78
C TYR A 15 14.95 5.67 4.16
N VAL A 16 14.80 6.70 3.33
CA VAL A 16 15.40 8.02 3.57
C VAL A 16 14.75 8.73 4.76
N ALA A 17 13.42 8.79 4.80
CA ALA A 17 12.68 9.40 5.92
C ALA A 17 12.95 8.70 7.26
N CYS A 18 13.15 7.37 7.24
CA CYS A 18 13.52 6.61 8.43
C CYS A 18 14.93 6.94 8.93
N SER A 19 15.86 7.27 8.02
CA SER A 19 17.20 7.77 8.36
C SER A 19 17.17 9.21 8.87
N GLU A 20 16.18 10.00 8.48
CA GLU A 20 15.98 11.38 8.94
C GLU A 20 15.19 11.45 10.27
N GLY A 21 14.58 10.33 10.68
CA GLY A 21 13.73 10.27 11.88
C GLY A 21 12.37 10.93 11.70
N ASP A 22 11.96 11.16 10.44
CA ASP A 22 10.70 11.80 10.09
C ASP A 22 9.58 10.75 10.02
N TYR A 23 9.08 10.37 11.20
CA TYR A 23 8.08 9.31 11.34
C TYR A 23 6.73 9.68 10.71
N ASP A 24 6.40 10.98 10.65
CA ASP A 24 5.16 11.46 10.02
C ASP A 24 5.20 11.19 8.50
N ALA A 25 6.34 11.51 7.87
CA ALA A 25 6.58 11.18 6.48
C ALA A 25 6.58 9.66 6.23
N VAL A 26 7.22 8.86 7.11
CA VAL A 26 7.22 7.39 7.00
C VAL A 26 5.78 6.85 7.01
N THR A 27 4.95 7.25 7.98
CA THR A 27 3.55 6.80 8.06
C THR A 27 2.77 7.18 6.80
N MET A 28 2.93 8.40 6.30
CA MET A 28 2.25 8.83 5.08
C MET A 28 2.71 8.05 3.84
N LEU A 29 4.00 7.71 3.75
CA LEU A 29 4.57 6.96 2.64
C LEU A 29 4.16 5.47 2.70
N GLU A 30 4.08 4.87 3.88
CA GLU A 30 3.58 3.50 4.06
C GLU A 30 2.12 3.36 3.64
N HIS A 31 1.25 4.31 4.02
CA HIS A 31 -0.14 4.31 3.58
C HIS A 31 -0.29 4.40 2.05
N GLN A 32 0.58 5.17 1.39
CA GLN A 32 0.60 5.27 -0.07
C GLN A 32 1.13 4.00 -0.74
N LEU A 33 2.16 3.38 -0.14
CA LEU A 33 2.71 2.12 -0.60
C LEU A 33 1.65 1.01 -0.53
N ASP A 34 0.94 0.92 0.59
CA ASP A 34 -0.13 -0.05 0.81
C ASP A 34 -1.29 0.14 -0.17
N SER A 35 -1.73 1.39 -0.40
CA SER A 35 -2.79 1.69 -1.37
C SER A 35 -2.40 1.29 -2.81
N LEU A 36 -1.15 1.55 -3.20
CA LEU A 36 -0.64 1.17 -4.53
C LEU A 36 -0.44 -0.34 -4.65
N ARG A 37 -0.02 -0.99 -3.57
CA ARG A 37 0.16 -2.44 -3.51
C ARG A 37 -1.18 -3.16 -3.55
N ASN A 38 -2.18 -2.70 -2.80
CA ASN A 38 -3.55 -3.19 -2.89
C ASN A 38 -4.09 -2.99 -4.31
N LYS A 39 -3.91 -1.82 -4.92
CA LYS A 39 -4.31 -1.60 -6.33
C LYS A 39 -3.56 -2.46 -7.35
N ALA A 40 -2.34 -2.88 -7.05
CA ALA A 40 -1.53 -3.78 -7.89
C ALA A 40 -1.92 -5.25 -7.72
N GLU A 41 -2.24 -5.67 -6.49
CA GLU A 41 -2.69 -7.03 -6.16
C GLU A 41 -4.16 -7.25 -6.54
N HIS A 42 -4.97 -6.20 -6.48
CA HIS A 42 -6.42 -6.19 -6.66
C HIS A 42 -6.89 -5.19 -7.73
N PRO A 43 -6.39 -5.25 -8.98
CA PRO A 43 -6.82 -4.33 -10.04
C PRO A 43 -8.29 -4.49 -10.45
N PHE A 44 -8.96 -5.57 -10.02
CA PHE A 44 -10.36 -5.91 -10.30
C PHE A 44 -11.27 -5.87 -9.06
N ASP A 45 -10.76 -5.50 -7.89
CA ASP A 45 -11.56 -5.45 -6.64
C ASP A 45 -12.40 -4.16 -6.55
N ASP A 46 -12.07 -3.18 -7.38
CA ASP A 46 -12.90 -1.98 -7.64
C ASP A 46 -14.10 -2.28 -8.57
N ASP A 47 -14.32 -3.55 -8.94
CA ASP A 47 -15.39 -3.99 -9.83
C ASP A 47 -16.59 -4.53 -9.00
N PRO A 48 -17.79 -3.90 -9.04
CA PRO A 48 -18.96 -4.31 -8.26
C PRO A 48 -19.47 -5.74 -8.52
N TYR A 49 -18.89 -6.44 -9.50
CA TYR A 49 -19.22 -7.80 -9.90
C TYR A 49 -18.07 -8.81 -9.69
N ALA A 50 -16.98 -8.44 -9.01
CA ALA A 50 -15.92 -9.39 -8.69
C ALA A 50 -16.48 -10.56 -7.84
N PRO A 51 -16.39 -11.82 -8.32
CA PRO A 51 -16.96 -12.96 -7.63
C PRO A 51 -16.14 -13.28 -6.37
N GLU A 52 -16.53 -12.67 -5.26
CA GLU A 52 -16.39 -13.18 -3.89
C GLU A 52 -15.02 -13.79 -3.56
N GLY A 53 -13.95 -13.02 -3.77
CA GLY A 53 -12.61 -13.36 -3.32
C GLY A 53 -12.34 -12.78 -1.94
N LYS A 54 -12.83 -13.47 -0.90
CA LYS A 54 -12.61 -13.12 0.51
C LYS A 54 -11.14 -12.75 0.79
N ILE A 55 -10.87 -11.48 1.05
CA ILE A 55 -9.70 -11.06 1.82
C ILE A 55 -10.21 -10.14 2.92
N PHE A 56 -10.89 -10.77 3.87
CA PHE A 56 -10.97 -10.21 5.21
C PHE A 56 -9.54 -10.25 5.77
N PRO A 57 -8.92 -9.14 6.19
CA PRO A 57 -8.04 -9.24 7.33
C PRO A 57 -8.96 -9.64 8.50
N GLU A 58 -8.91 -10.91 8.89
CA GLU A 58 -9.32 -11.32 10.24
C GLU A 58 -8.36 -10.67 11.24
N ASP A 59 -8.49 -9.35 11.44
CA ASP A 59 -8.07 -8.68 12.66
C ASP A 59 -9.35 -8.31 13.40
N ASP A 60 -9.91 -9.35 14.03
CA ASP A 60 -11.00 -9.27 14.99
C ASP A 60 -10.47 -8.49 16.20
N TRP A 61 -10.66 -7.18 16.17
CA TRP A 61 -10.52 -6.31 17.34
C TRP A 61 -11.66 -6.62 18.31
N PHE A 62 -11.47 -7.61 19.21
CA PHE A 62 -12.13 -7.66 20.52
C PHE A 62 -11.35 -8.45 21.59
#